data_AF-A0A521WPI9-F1
#
_entry.id   AF-A0A521WPI9-F1
#
_cell.length_a   1.000
_cell.length_b   1.000
_cell.length_c   1.000
_cell.angle_alpha   90.00
_cell.angle_beta   90.00
_cell.angle_gamma   90.00
#
_symmetry.space_group_name_H-M   'P 1'
#
loop_
_entity.id
_entity.type
_entity.pdbx_description
1 polymer ?
#
loop_
_entity_poly.entity_id
_entity_poly.type
_entity_poly.pdbx_seq_one_letter_code
_entity_poly.pdbx_strand_id
1 'polypeptide(L)' 'MGTFHVIKDGIVYELREEPEGGFTISVPALPGCLSFGDTIEDALSMIAEATTLWLEVAREEGFAIPSQFELR' A
#
# COMPACT_ATOMS: atom_id res chain seq x y z
N MET A 1 -15.99 11.69 4.64
CA MET A 1 -14.80 11.06 4.03
C MET A 1 -14.54 9.78 4.79
N GLY A 2 -14.82 8.64 4.17
CA GLY A 2 -14.69 7.34 4.80
C GLY A 2 -13.28 6.79 4.62
N THR A 3 -12.75 6.16 5.66
CA THR A 3 -11.61 5.25 5.57
C THR A 3 -12.13 3.83 5.71
N PHE A 4 -11.65 2.93 4.85
CA PHE A 4 -11.98 1.51 4.92
C PHE A 4 -10.75 0.66 4.63
N HIS A 5 -10.83 -0.61 5.01
CA HIS A 5 -9.74 -1.56 4.83
C HIS A 5 -10.13 -2.66 3.85
N VAL A 6 -9.18 -3.00 2.98
CA VAL A 6 -9.23 -4.18 2.13
C VAL A 6 -8.13 -5.12 2.60
N ILE A 7 -8.46 -6.39 2.83
CA ILE A 7 -7.49 -7.41 3.24
C ILE A 7 -7.33 -8.39 2.09
N LYS A 8 -6.09 -8.53 1.60
CA LYS A 8 -5.74 -9.45 0.53
C LYS A 8 -4.41 -10.13 0.85
N ASP A 9 -4.39 -11.46 0.78
CA ASP A 9 -3.20 -12.27 1.09
C ASP A 9 -2.60 -11.96 2.48
N GLY A 10 -3.45 -11.62 3.46
CA GLY A 10 -3.03 -11.23 4.81
C GLY A 10 -2.49 -9.79 4.92
N ILE A 11 -2.39 -9.06 3.81
CA ILE A 11 -1.95 -7.67 3.78
C ILE A 11 -3.18 -6.76 3.93
N VAL A 12 -3.08 -5.80 4.84
CA VAL A 12 -4.08 -4.75 5.03
C VAL A 12 -3.73 -3.57 4.13
N TYR A 13 -4.68 -3.17 3.30
CA TYR A 13 -4.66 -1.93 2.53
C TYR A 13 -5.67 -0.97 3.15
N GLU A 14 -5.22 0.22 3.51
CA GLU A 14 -6.08 1.29 4.00
C GLU A 14 -6.39 2.24 2.86
N LEU A 15 -7.67 2.42 2.55
CA LEU A 15 -8.15 3.33 1.53
C LEU A 15 -8.92 4.47 2.19
N ARG A 16 -8.70 5.68 1.67
CA ARG A 16 -9.44 6.88 2.04
C ARG A 16 -9.99 7.50 0.76
N GLU A 17 -11.31 7.70 0.71
CA GLU A 17 -11.95 8.48 -0.35
C GLU A 17 -11.47 9.93 -0.29
N GLU A 18 -11.09 10.53 -1.42
CA GLU A 18 -10.68 11.94 -1.47
C GLU A 18 -11.85 12.85 -1.87
N PRO A 19 -11.90 14.11 -1.37
CA PRO A 19 -13.01 15.03 -1.67
C PRO A 19 -13.05 15.45 -3.14
N GLU A 20 -11.92 15.41 -3.83
CA GLU A 20 -11.78 15.69 -5.27
C GLU A 20 -12.05 14.47 -6.16
N GLY A 21 -12.34 13.31 -5.56
CA GLY A 21 -12.50 12.03 -6.24
C GLY A 21 -11.27 11.14 -6.14
N GLY A 22 -11.44 9.85 -6.40
CA GLY A 22 -10.40 8.85 -6.25
C GLY A 22 -10.14 8.45 -4.79
N PHE A 23 -9.05 7.70 -4.61
CA PHE A 23 -8.69 7.05 -3.35
C PHE A 23 -7.21 7.22 -3.06
N THR A 24 -6.89 7.77 -1.90
CA THR A 24 -5.57 7.57 -1.29
C THR A 24 -5.52 6.16 -0.73
N ILE A 25 -4.41 5.45 -0.96
CA ILE A 25 -4.21 4.09 -0.45
C ILE A 25 -2.85 3.97 0.21
N SER A 26 -2.77 3.22 1.31
CA SER A 26 -1.53 2.93 2.01
C SER A 26 -1.46 1.48 2.49
N VAL A 27 -0.25 1.02 2.80
CA VAL A 27 0.00 -0.26 3.46
C VAL A 27 0.48 0.05 4.89
N PRO A 28 -0.35 -0.02 5.93
CA PRO A 28 0.03 0.37 7.29
C PRO A 28 1.24 -0.39 7.84
N ALA A 29 1.47 -1.62 7.36
CA ALA A 29 2.63 -2.44 7.73
C ALA A 29 3.96 -1.97 7.09
N LEU A 30 3.91 -1.11 6.07
CA LEU A 30 5.05 -0.53 5.36
C LEU A 30 4.98 1.00 5.50
N PRO A 31 5.51 1.58 6.59
CA PRO A 31 5.38 3.01 6.87
C PRO A 31 5.89 3.87 5.70
N GLY A 32 5.07 4.82 5.27
CA GLY A 32 5.37 5.71 4.13
C GLY A 32 5.06 5.12 2.75
N CYS A 33 4.64 3.85 2.65
CA CYS A 33 4.14 3.29 1.39
C CYS A 33 2.71 3.80 1.14
N LEU A 34 2.61 4.81 0.27
CA LEU A 34 1.39 5.56 -0.05
C LEU A 34 1.27 5.68 -1.57
N SER A 35 0.04 5.63 -2.08
CA SER A 35 -0.26 5.91 -3.47
C SER A 35 -1.67 6.49 -3.63
N PHE A 36 -2.07 6.78 -4.85
CA PHE A 36 -3.38 7.30 -5.22
C PHE A 36 -3.88 6.64 -6.51
N GLY A 37 -5.19 6.47 -6.66
CA GLY A 37 -5.82 6.06 -7.90
C GLY A 37 -7.25 6.58 -8.03
N ASP A 38 -7.70 6.75 -9.27
CA ASP A 38 -9.05 7.26 -9.58
C ASP A 38 -10.15 6.26 -9.19
N THR A 39 -9.81 4.97 -9.20
CA THR A 39 -10.67 3.86 -8.76
C THR A 39 -9.98 3.03 -7.68
N ILE A 40 -10.74 2.16 -6.99
CA ILE A 40 -10.18 1.22 -6.02
C ILE A 40 -9.18 0.28 -6.71
N GLU A 41 -9.53 -0.23 -7.89
CA GLU A 41 -8.65 -1.07 -8.69
C GLU A 41 -7.35 -0.35 -9.08
N ASP A 42 -7.43 0.90 -9.52
CA ASP A 42 -6.25 1.70 -9.86
C ASP A 42 -5.37 1.92 -8.63
N ALA A 43 -5.95 2.33 -7.51
CA ALA A 43 -5.23 2.52 -6.26
C ALA A 43 -4.52 1.23 -5.81
N LEU A 44 -5.20 0.08 -5.89
CA LEU A 44 -4.61 -1.23 -5.58
C LEU A 44 -3.47 -1.62 -6.53
N SER A 45 -3.55 -1.25 -7.81
CA SER A 45 -2.46 -1.45 -8.75
C SER A 45 -1.26 -0.56 -8.40
N MET A 46 -1.50 0.72 -8.16
CA MET A 46 -0.46 1.70 -7.87
C MET A 46 0.26 1.43 -6.55
N ILE A 47 -0.46 0.99 -5.51
CA ILE A 47 0.17 0.63 -4.23
C ILE A 47 0.98 -0.66 -4.34
N ALA A 48 0.64 -1.58 -5.26
CA ALA A 48 1.43 -2.80 -5.46
C ALA A 48 2.81 -2.49 -6.06
N GLU A 49 2.89 -1.54 -6.99
CA GLU A 49 4.16 -1.03 -7.52
C GLU A 49 4.95 -0.29 -6.43
N ALA A 50 4.31 0.61 -5.69
CA ALA A 50 4.93 1.32 -4.58
C ALA A 50 5.44 0.37 -3.47
N THR A 51 4.71 -0.72 -3.20
CA THR A 51 5.12 -1.77 -2.26
C THR A 51 6.39 -2.47 -2.74
N THR A 52 6.48 -2.79 -4.04
CA THR A 52 7.67 -3.42 -4.62
C THR A 52 8.90 -2.53 -4.47
N LEU A 53 8.79 -1.25 -4.84
CA LEU A 53 9.87 -0.26 -4.70
C LEU A 53 10.27 -0.03 -3.24
N TRP A 54 9.29 0.03 -2.33
CA TRP A 54 9.56 0.17 -0.90
C TRP A 54 10.39 -1.01 -0.38
N LEU A 55 10.02 -2.24 -0.77
CA LEU A 55 10.73 -3.46 -0.36
C LEU A 55 12.13 -3.56 -0.96
N GLU A 56 12.36 -3.05 -2.17
CA GLU A 56 13.70 -2.97 -2.78
C GLU A 56 14.61 -2.07 -1.93
N VAL A 57 14.19 -0.83 -1.69
CA VAL A 57 14.95 0.12 -0.85
C VAL A 57 15.15 -0.42 0.56
N ALA A 58 14.12 -1.05 1.15
CA ALA A 58 14.23 -1.65 2.47
C ALA A 58 15.32 -2.71 2.55
N ARG A 59 15.49 -3.52 1.50
CA ARG A 59 16.56 -4.53 1.44
C ARG A 59 17.94 -3.88 1.26
N GLU A 60 18.05 -2.87 0.41
CA GLU A 60 19.32 -2.17 0.15
C GLU A 60 19.83 -1.44 1.40
N GLU A 61 18.92 -0.81 2.15
CA GLU A 61 19.24 -0.03 3.35
C GLU A 61 19.24 -0.88 4.65
N GLY A 62 18.88 -2.16 4.56
CA GLY A 62 18.84 -3.08 5.71
C GLY A 62 17.71 -2.79 6.72
N PHE A 63 16.61 -2.21 6.26
CA PHE A 63 15.42 -2.02 7.08
C PHE A 63 14.70 -3.35 7.34
N ALA A 64 14.04 -3.44 8.50
CA ALA A 64 13.25 -4.61 8.85
C ALA A 64 12.01 -4.72 7.94
N ILE A 65 11.88 -5.86 7.27
CA ILE A 65 10.73 -6.18 6.41
C ILE A 65 9.79 -7.11 7.18
N PRO A 66 8.48 -6.80 7.28
CA PRO A 66 7.54 -7.72 7.93
C PRO A 66 7.46 -9.04 7.17
N SER A 67 7.41 -10.16 7.89
CA SER A 67 7.53 -11.52 7.32
C SER A 67 6.52 -11.85 6.23
N GLN A 68 5.32 -11.25 6.26
CA GLN A 68 4.30 -11.41 5.22
C GLN A 68 4.71 -10.86 3.84
N PHE A 69 5.77 -10.04 3.76
CA PHE A 69 6.34 -9.50 2.52
C PHE A 69 7.64 -10.20 2.09
N GLU A 70 8.15 -11.15 2.88
CA GLU A 70 9.38 -11.89 2.54
C GLU A 70 9.13 -13.14 1.68
N LEU A 71 7.90 -13.65 1.64
CA LEU A 71 7.55 -14.95 1.04
C LEU A 71 6.95 -14.86 -0.38
N ARG A 72 7.28 -13.81 -1.14
CA ARG A 72 6.72 -13.62 -2.50
C ARG A 72 7.79 -13.59 -3.58
#